data_AF-A0A9D7AMU7-F1
#
_entry.id   AF-A0A9D7AMU7-F1
#
_cell.length_a   1.000
_cell.length_b   1.000
_cell.length_c   1.000
_cell.angle_alpha   90.00
_cell.angle_beta   90.00
_cell.angle_gamma   90.00
#
_symmetry.space_group_name_H-M   'P 1'
#
loop_
_entity.id
_entity.type
_entity.pdbx_description
1 polymer ?
#
loop_
_entity_poly.entity_id
_entity_poly.type
_entity_poly.pdbx_seq_one_letter_code
_entity_poly.pdbx_strand_id
1 'polypeptide(L)'
;MFATDKLDDKKPGRIKKVYRSQDAMTPLEKLSSLPAAKTYLRQGVTLKELHALATALSDLQAAKELNEARQELFDRVRKRSEKAASIRAA
;
A
#
# COMPACT_ATOMS: atom_id res chain seq x y z
N MET A 1 -4.37 8.13 6.15
CA MET A 1 -5.65 8.83 6.38
C MET A 1 -5.44 10.32 6.15
N PHE A 2 -6.39 10.99 5.51
CA PHE A 2 -6.33 12.44 5.30
C PHE A 2 -7.06 13.12 6.44
N ALA A 3 -6.36 13.98 7.19
CA ALA A 3 -6.94 14.65 8.35
C ALA A 3 -7.88 15.78 7.92
N THR A 4 -8.94 15.97 8.71
CA THR A 4 -9.73 17.21 8.70
C THR A 4 -9.13 18.17 9.72
N ASP A 5 -8.80 19.38 9.27
CA ASP A 5 -8.32 20.44 10.14
C ASP A 5 -9.50 21.13 10.84
N LYS A 6 -9.46 21.18 12.17
CA LYS A 6 -10.46 21.85 13.00
C LYS A 6 -9.77 22.85 13.91
N LEU A 7 -10.35 24.04 14.10
CA LEU A 7 -9.83 25.01 15.06
C LEU A 7 -9.86 24.41 16.49
N ASP A 8 -8.83 24.68 17.28
CA ASP A 8 -8.78 24.25 18.68
C ASP A 8 -9.54 25.24 19.58
N ASP A 9 -10.73 24.82 20.02
CA ASP A 9 -11.60 25.61 20.91
C ASP A 9 -10.93 25.98 22.24
N LYS A 10 -9.91 25.22 22.69
CA LYS A 10 -9.18 25.46 23.94
C LYS A 10 -7.89 26.28 23.74
N LYS A 11 -7.37 26.36 22.52
CA LYS A 11 -6.13 27.06 22.18
C LYS A 11 -6.33 27.89 20.92
N PRO A 12 -6.91 29.11 21.05
CA PRO A 12 -7.17 29.99 19.90
C PRO A 12 -5.93 30.17 19.02
N GLY A 13 -6.14 30.10 17.70
CA GLY A 13 -5.06 30.19 16.70
C GLY A 13 -4.33 28.88 16.39
N ARG A 14 -4.64 27.77 17.10
CA ARG A 14 -4.10 26.44 16.76
C ARG A 14 -5.09 25.62 15.95
N ILE A 15 -4.54 24.82 15.03
CA ILE A 15 -5.28 23.84 14.23
C ILE A 15 -5.06 22.45 14.82
N LYS A 16 -6.15 21.74 15.10
CA LYS A 16 -6.15 20.34 15.50
C LYS A 16 -6.49 19.47 14.29
N LYS A 17 -5.62 18.50 13.98
CA LYS A 17 -5.87 17.47 12.97
C LYS A 17 -6.78 16.38 13.55
N VAL A 18 -7.90 16.11 12.89
CA VAL A 18 -8.87 15.07 13.28
C VAL A 18 -8.89 13.98 12.22
N TYR A 19 -8.66 12.73 12.63
CA TYR A 19 -8.73 11.56 11.78
C TYR A 19 -10.00 10.79 12.10
N ARG A 20 -11.00 10.85 11.22
CA ARG A 20 -12.25 10.09 11.37
C ARG A 20 -12.19 8.84 10.52
N SER A 21 -12.84 7.77 10.96
CA SER A 21 -12.92 6.53 10.18
C SER A 21 -13.58 6.75 8.82
N GLN A 22 -14.56 7.65 8.71
CA GLN A 22 -15.20 8.02 7.44
C GLN A 22 -14.26 8.78 6.48
N ASP A 23 -13.18 9.39 7.00
CA ASP A 23 -12.17 10.11 6.21
C ASP A 23 -10.99 9.18 5.83
N ALA A 24 -11.11 7.89 6.15
CA ALA A 24 -10.14 6.87 5.78
C ALA A 24 -10.26 6.59 4.29
N MET A 25 -9.37 7.21 3.52
CA MET A 25 -9.25 7.03 2.08
C MET A 25 -7.85 6.57 1.74
N THR A 26 -7.73 5.70 0.74
CA THR A 26 -6.47 5.44 0.05
C THR A 26 -6.01 6.70 -0.70
N PRO A 27 -4.71 6.85 -1.00
CA PRO A 27 -4.22 7.98 -1.77
C PRO A 27 -4.94 8.14 -3.13
N LEU A 28 -5.27 7.04 -3.82
CA LEU A 28 -5.99 7.07 -5.09
C LEU A 28 -7.43 7.56 -4.93
N GLU A 29 -8.14 7.08 -3.92
CA GLU A 29 -9.50 7.53 -3.61
C GLU A 29 -9.50 9.03 -3.29
N LYS A 30 -8.52 9.49 -2.50
CA LYS A 30 -8.43 10.91 -2.17
C LYS A 30 -8.16 11.75 -3.41
N LEU A 31 -7.21 11.35 -4.25
CA LEU A 31 -6.94 12.02 -5.53
C LEU A 31 -8.21 12.09 -6.37
N SER A 32 -8.97 11.00 -6.45
CA SER A 32 -10.21 10.91 -7.24
C SER A 32 -11.33 11.82 -6.72
N SER A 33 -11.33 12.16 -5.42
CA SER A 33 -12.29 13.11 -4.84
C SER A 33 -12.01 14.57 -5.15
N LEU A 34 -10.81 14.91 -5.65
CA LEU A 34 -10.43 16.30 -5.90
C LEU A 34 -11.08 16.83 -7.19
N PRO A 35 -11.52 18.10 -7.20
CA PRO A 35 -11.88 18.78 -8.43
C PRO A 35 -10.70 18.75 -9.41
N ALA A 36 -11.00 18.50 -10.69
CA ALA A 36 -9.99 18.43 -11.74
C ALA A 36 -8.87 17.40 -11.50
N ALA A 37 -9.10 16.32 -10.73
CA ALA A 37 -8.12 15.27 -10.45
C ALA A 37 -7.31 14.80 -11.69
N LYS A 38 -7.96 14.73 -12.86
CA LYS A 38 -7.36 14.35 -14.14
C LYS A 38 -6.24 15.29 -14.62
N THR A 39 -6.27 16.57 -14.26
CA THR A 39 -5.26 17.56 -14.72
C THR A 39 -3.92 17.41 -14.00
N TYR A 40 -3.90 16.71 -12.87
CA TYR A 40 -2.68 16.43 -12.11
C TYR A 40 -2.01 15.13 -12.54
N LEU A 41 -2.63 14.36 -13.45
CA LEU A 41 -2.06 13.13 -13.97
C LEU A 41 -1.06 13.43 -15.10
N ARG A 42 -0.07 12.56 -15.24
CA ARG A 42 0.83 12.59 -16.40
C ARG A 42 0.06 12.35 -17.68
N GLN A 43 0.56 12.88 -18.80
CA GLN A 43 -0.02 12.62 -20.11
C GLN A 43 -0.12 11.10 -20.36
N GLY A 44 -1.28 10.64 -20.81
CA GLY A 44 -1.55 9.23 -21.08
C GLY A 44 -1.93 8.38 -19.86
N VAL A 45 -1.93 8.93 -18.64
CA VAL A 45 -2.39 8.22 -17.44
C VAL A 45 -3.83 8.62 -17.11
N THR A 46 -4.69 7.63 -16.88
CA THR A 46 -6.08 7.87 -16.50
C THR A 46 -6.40 7.35 -15.09
N LEU A 47 -7.35 8.01 -14.40
CA LEU A 47 -7.87 7.50 -13.12
C LEU A 47 -8.47 6.10 -13.26
N LYS A 48 -9.05 5.79 -14.42
CA LYS A 48 -9.66 4.49 -14.70
C LYS A 48 -8.61 3.36 -14.69
N GLU A 49 -7.47 3.57 -15.36
CA GLU A 49 -6.37 2.60 -15.36
C GLU A 49 -5.77 2.45 -13.97
N LEU A 50 -5.56 3.55 -13.25
CA LEU A 50 -5.08 3.51 -11.87
C LEU A 50 -6.03 2.73 -10.96
N HIS A 51 -7.34 2.91 -11.12
CA HIS A 51 -8.34 2.17 -10.36
C HIS A 51 -8.33 0.69 -10.69
N ALA A 52 -8.29 0.34 -11.98
CA ALA A 52 -8.18 -1.05 -12.41
C ALA A 52 -6.93 -1.75 -11.85
N LEU A 53 -5.79 -1.04 -11.81
CA LEU A 53 -4.57 -1.55 -11.19
C LEU A 53 -4.71 -1.70 -9.67
N ALA A 54 -5.31 -0.72 -8.99
CA ALA A 54 -5.50 -0.75 -7.54
C ALA A 54 -6.44 -1.90 -7.10
N THR A 55 -7.41 -2.28 -7.92
CA THR A 55 -8.35 -3.36 -7.63
C THR A 55 -7.98 -4.69 -8.27
N ALA A 56 -6.83 -4.77 -8.96
CA ALA A 56 -6.42 -5.99 -9.67
C ALA A 56 -6.15 -7.17 -8.72
N LEU A 57 -5.72 -6.88 -7.50
CA LEU A 57 -5.39 -7.87 -6.48
C LEU A 57 -5.92 -7.41 -5.12
N SER A 58 -6.67 -8.28 -4.44
CA SER A 58 -7.10 -7.96 -3.07
C SER A 58 -5.94 -8.09 -2.08
N ASP A 59 -6.02 -7.36 -0.96
CA ASP A 59 -5.00 -7.42 0.10
C ASP A 59 -4.79 -8.85 0.63
N LEU A 60 -5.86 -9.65 0.71
CA LEU A 60 -5.79 -11.05 1.14
C LEU A 60 -5.06 -11.92 0.12
N GLN A 61 -5.33 -11.74 -1.17
CA GLN A 61 -4.62 -12.47 -2.23
C GLN A 61 -3.15 -12.07 -2.27
N ALA A 62 -2.84 -10.77 -2.19
CA ALA A 62 -1.47 -10.28 -2.15
C ALA A 62 -0.70 -10.84 -0.95
N ALA A 63 -1.31 -10.87 0.24
CA ALA A 63 -0.70 -11.45 1.43
C ALA A 63 -0.45 -12.96 1.26
N LYS A 64 -1.39 -13.68 0.64
CA LYS A 64 -1.24 -15.11 0.37
C LYS A 64 -0.08 -15.37 -0.61
N GLU A 65 -0.07 -14.69 -1.76
CA GLU A 65 0.98 -14.83 -2.78
C GLU A 65 2.37 -14.51 -2.21
N LEU A 66 2.48 -13.46 -1.39
CA LEU A 66 3.73 -13.11 -0.71
C LEU A 66 4.20 -14.23 0.22
N ASN A 67 3.30 -14.79 1.03
CA ASN A 67 3.66 -15.85 1.96
C ASN A 67 4.07 -17.14 1.23
N GLU A 68 3.37 -17.50 0.16
CA GLU A 68 3.71 -18.64 -0.69
C GLU A 68 5.10 -18.46 -1.33
N ALA A 69 5.35 -17.31 -1.97
CA ALA A 69 6.65 -17.01 -2.57
C ALA A 69 7.78 -17.00 -1.53
N ARG A 70 7.51 -16.49 -0.33
CA ARG A 70 8.46 -16.49 0.79
C ARG A 70 8.79 -17.90 1.25
N GLN A 71 7.79 -18.77 1.39
CA GLN A 71 7.99 -20.16 1.78
C GLN A 71 8.85 -20.90 0.75
N GLU A 72 8.52 -20.76 -0.54
CA GLU A 72 9.31 -21.36 -1.61
C GLU A 72 10.77 -20.91 -1.61
N LEU A 73 11.00 -19.61 -1.39
CA LEU A 73 12.35 -19.06 -1.30
C LEU A 73 13.15 -19.74 -0.17
N PHE A 74 12.56 -19.84 1.02
CA PHE A 74 13.25 -20.45 2.16
C PHE A 74 13.50 -21.95 1.97
N ASP A 75 12.59 -22.67 1.35
CA ASP A 75 12.79 -24.08 1.01
C ASP A 75 13.96 -24.26 0.03
N ARG A 76 14.09 -23.37 -0.97
CA ARG A 76 15.24 -23.38 -1.90
C ARG A 76 16.56 -23.06 -1.18
N VAL A 77 16.55 -22.07 -0.30
CA VAL A 77 17.74 -21.68 0.48
C VAL A 77 18.19 -22.83 1.40
N ARG A 78 17.26 -23.48 2.12
CA ARG A 78 17.55 -24.62 3.00
C ARG A 78 18.16 -25.79 2.22
N LYS A 79 17.56 -26.18 1.09
CA LYS A 79 18.08 -27.26 0.24
C LYS A 79 19.50 -26.96 -0.25
N ARG A 80 19.79 -25.71 -0.62
CA ARG A 80 21.13 -25.28 -1.02
C ARG A 80 22.13 -25.38 0.14
N SER A 81 21.75 -24.97 1.35
CA SER A 81 22.62 -25.07 2.52
C SER A 81 22.94 -26.53 2.89
N GLU A 82 21.95 -27.41 2.82
CA GLU A 82 22.12 -28.85 3.08
C GLU A 82 23.08 -29.49 2.08
N LYS A 83 22.91 -29.19 0.78
CA LYS A 83 23.82 -29.65 -0.27
C LYS A 83 25.25 -29.15 -0.05
N ALA A 84 25.42 -27.87 0.31
CA ALA A 84 26.74 -27.30 0.58
C ALA A 84 27.41 -27.93 1.81
N ALA A 85 26.65 -28.24 2.86
CA ALA A 85 27.16 -28.94 4.04
C ALA A 85 27.59 -30.38 3.72
N SER A 86 26.80 -31.10 2.91
CA SER A 86 27.13 -32.46 2.48
C SER A 86 28.40 -32.53 1.64
N ILE A 87 28.68 -31.52 0.80
CA ILE A 87 29.93 -31.46 0.02
C ILE A 87 31.14 -31.21 0.91
N ARG A 88 31.00 -30.41 1.98
CA ARG A 88 32.09 -30.12 2.93
C ARG A 88 32.41 -31.28 3.87
N ALA A 89 31.47 -32.20 4.04
CA ALA A 89 31.60 -33.38 4.90
C ALA A 89 32.15 -34.62 4.17
N ALA A 90 32.34 -34.53 2.85
CA ALA A 90 32.93 -35.56 1.99
C ALA A 90 34.37 -35.19 1.63
#